data_AF-A0A2E1UTM1-F1
#
_entry.id   AF-A0A2E1UTM1-F1
#
_cell.length_a   1.000
_cell.length_b   1.000
_cell.length_c   1.000
_cell.angle_alpha   90.00
_cell.angle_beta   90.00
_cell.angle_gamma   90.00
#
_symmetry.space_group_name_H-M   'P 1'
#
loop_
_entity.id
_entity.type
_entity.pdbx_description
1 polymer ?
#
loop_
_entity_poly.entity_id
_entity_poly.type
_entity_poly.pdbx_seq_one_letter_code
_entity_poly.pdbx_strand_id
1 'polypeptide(L)'
;MFKIMKQTVAGIALLAMTSLSQAESEVSYSANLGFMSDYMYRGIHQSSSSAMGGFDIEYGSFYVGTWFADLQEDGWVDGSHRGFEYDVYAGFGLDITDSISASVGYTIYRYTDKGANAFDDDYDEVNLGLGFAISEDASIAIDYAVGENTATDQSETDYDVLTIA
;
A
#
# COMPACT_ATOMS: atom_id res chain seq x y z
N MET A 1 -22.60 -7.95 23.88
CA MET A 1 -21.80 -9.06 23.32
C MET A 1 -21.06 -8.49 22.13
N PHE A 2 -19.78 -8.16 22.32
CA PHE A 2 -18.92 -7.63 21.27
C PHE A 2 -18.32 -8.80 20.50
N LYS A 3 -18.61 -8.84 19.20
CA LYS A 3 -17.92 -9.72 18.25
C LYS A 3 -17.98 -9.07 16.89
N ILE A 4 -17.01 -8.22 16.61
CA ILE A 4 -16.71 -7.77 15.25
C ILE A 4 -15.24 -8.12 15.04
N MET A 5 -15.02 -9.21 14.32
CA MET A 5 -13.73 -9.49 13.72
C MET A 5 -14.00 -10.28 12.46
N LYS A 6 -13.72 -9.64 11.33
CA LYS A 6 -13.21 -10.21 10.08
C LYS A 6 -13.14 -9.07 9.07
N GLN A 7 -12.03 -8.34 9.12
CA GLN A 7 -11.55 -7.62 7.95
C GLN A 7 -11.07 -8.67 6.95
N THR A 8 -11.76 -8.77 5.82
CA THR A 8 -11.27 -9.48 4.65
C THR A 8 -11.79 -8.75 3.44
N VAL A 9 -10.99 -7.81 2.92
CA VAL A 9 -11.14 -7.37 1.53
C VAL A 9 -10.11 -8.17 0.75
N ALA A 10 -10.62 -9.18 0.03
CA ALA A 10 -9.84 -10.03 -0.83
C ALA A 10 -9.64 -9.34 -2.19
N GLY A 11 -8.41 -8.91 -2.47
CA GLY A 11 -7.89 -8.70 -3.82
C GLY A 11 -6.94 -9.84 -4.18
N ILE A 12 -7.06 -10.40 -5.39
CA ILE A 12 -6.50 -11.69 -5.79
C ILE A 12 -4.96 -11.73 -5.73
N ALA A 13 -4.44 -12.39 -4.69
CA ALA A 13 -3.32 -13.34 -4.74
C ALA A 13 -3.46 -14.26 -3.52
N LEU A 14 -3.70 -15.55 -3.75
CA LEU A 14 -3.88 -16.52 -2.67
C LEU A 14 -2.52 -16.86 -2.04
N LEU A 15 -2.16 -16.14 -0.98
CA LEU A 15 -1.11 -16.54 -0.04
C LEU A 15 -1.65 -16.47 1.38
N ALA A 16 -1.34 -17.51 2.15
CA ALA A 16 -1.93 -17.77 3.45
C ALA A 16 -1.56 -16.65 4.44
N MET A 17 -2.54 -15.81 4.79
CA MET A 17 -2.43 -14.88 5.90
C MET A 17 -2.57 -15.65 7.21
N THR A 18 -1.49 -15.83 7.96
CA THR A 18 -1.58 -16.29 9.36
C THR A 18 -1.82 -15.08 10.26
N SER A 19 -3.08 -14.77 10.55
CA SER A 19 -3.45 -13.79 11.56
C SER A 19 -3.50 -14.46 12.95
N LEU A 20 -2.56 -14.14 13.85
CA LEU A 20 -2.76 -14.32 15.29
C LEU A 20 -3.41 -13.02 15.80
N SER A 21 -4.68 -13.09 16.22
CA SER A 21 -5.35 -11.96 16.88
C SER A 21 -5.82 -12.41 18.26
N GLN A 22 -5.26 -11.78 19.30
CA GLN A 22 -5.72 -11.83 20.69
C GLN A 22 -6.00 -10.38 21.11
N ALA A 23 -7.13 -10.16 21.81
CA ALA A 23 -7.69 -8.82 22.03
C ALA A 23 -7.46 -8.32 23.46
N GLU A 24 -6.63 -7.28 23.64
CA GLU A 24 -6.73 -6.16 24.63
C GLU A 24 -5.53 -5.20 24.41
N SER A 25 -5.74 -4.04 23.73
CA SER A 25 -4.71 -3.04 23.34
C SER A 25 -3.30 -3.60 23.07
N GLU A 26 -3.25 -4.73 22.37
CA GLU A 26 -2.01 -5.43 22.06
C GLU A 26 -1.46 -4.85 20.78
N VAL A 27 -0.14 -4.67 20.74
CA VAL A 27 0.55 -4.35 19.49
C VAL A 27 0.31 -5.54 18.55
N SER A 28 -0.45 -5.33 17.49
CA SER A 28 -0.62 -6.34 16.46
C SER A 28 0.57 -6.26 15.50
N TYR A 29 0.98 -7.41 14.96
CA TYR A 29 1.97 -7.45 13.90
C TYR A 29 1.49 -8.39 12.80
N SER A 30 1.75 -7.99 11.57
CA SER A 30 1.34 -8.68 10.36
C SER A 30 2.54 -8.74 9.42
N ALA A 31 2.65 -9.83 8.66
CA ALA A 31 3.70 -9.98 7.67
C ALA A 31 3.14 -10.71 6.45
N ASN A 32 3.60 -10.31 5.27
CA ASN A 32 3.25 -10.95 4.02
C ASN A 32 4.50 -11.14 3.15
N LEU A 33 4.44 -12.14 2.29
CA LEU A 33 5.44 -12.44 1.28
C LEU A 33 4.70 -13.02 0.08
N GLY A 34 5.13 -12.70 -1.12
CA GLY A 34 4.54 -13.21 -2.35
C GLY A 34 5.40 -13.02 -3.57
N PHE A 35 4.82 -13.38 -4.72
CA PHE A 35 5.46 -13.29 -6.02
C PHE A 35 4.43 -12.95 -7.09
N MET A 36 4.79 -12.03 -7.98
CA MET A 36 3.98 -11.53 -9.08
C MET A 36 4.66 -11.90 -10.40
N SER A 37 3.88 -12.37 -11.38
CA SER A 37 4.38 -12.59 -12.75
C SER A 37 4.49 -11.29 -13.54
N ASP A 38 3.73 -10.27 -13.18
CA ASP A 38 3.80 -8.93 -13.76
C ASP A 38 3.47 -7.96 -12.63
N TYR A 39 4.43 -7.11 -12.28
CA TYR A 39 4.19 -6.05 -11.32
C TYR A 39 3.73 -4.80 -12.06
N MET A 40 2.48 -4.41 -11.81
CA MET A 40 1.87 -3.21 -12.37
C MET A 40 1.57 -2.23 -11.25
N TYR A 41 2.14 -1.04 -11.31
CA TYR A 41 1.84 0.04 -10.38
C TYR A 41 1.09 1.14 -11.12
N ARG A 42 -0.14 1.43 -10.71
CA ARG A 42 -1.02 2.47 -11.30
C ARG A 42 -1.14 2.39 -12.84
N GLY A 43 -1.10 1.18 -13.39
CA GLY A 43 -1.19 0.92 -14.83
C GLY A 43 0.14 0.98 -15.59
N ILE A 44 1.25 1.26 -14.89
CA ILE A 44 2.62 1.26 -15.43
C ILE A 44 3.28 -0.08 -15.08
N HIS A 45 3.92 -0.69 -16.08
CA HIS A 45 4.66 -1.93 -15.90
C HIS A 45 5.99 -1.65 -15.16
N GLN A 46 6.18 -2.30 -14.01
CA GLN A 46 7.36 -2.13 -13.18
C GLN A 46 8.38 -3.25 -13.41
N SER A 47 7.94 -4.51 -13.51
CA SER A 47 8.83 -5.67 -13.68
C SER A 47 8.06 -6.91 -14.15
N SER A 48 8.66 -7.73 -15.03
CA SER A 48 8.04 -9.00 -15.51
C SER A 48 8.18 -10.17 -14.53
N SER A 49 8.70 -9.91 -13.33
CA SER A 49 8.54 -10.76 -12.16
C SER A 49 8.99 -10.01 -10.92
N SER A 50 8.29 -10.23 -9.80
CA SER A 50 8.64 -9.56 -8.56
C SER A 50 8.25 -10.40 -7.36
N ALA A 51 9.23 -10.81 -6.56
CA ALA A 51 9.06 -11.16 -5.17
C ALA A 51 8.76 -9.90 -4.37
N MET A 52 7.71 -9.98 -3.56
CA MET A 52 7.32 -8.89 -2.68
C MET A 52 7.16 -9.35 -1.25
N GLY A 53 7.28 -8.43 -0.30
CA GLY A 53 7.07 -8.69 1.11
C GLY A 53 6.67 -7.43 1.88
N GLY A 54 6.10 -7.60 3.05
CA GLY A 54 5.73 -6.48 3.90
C GLY A 54 5.62 -6.86 5.36
N PHE A 55 5.70 -5.85 6.21
CA PHE A 55 5.55 -5.98 7.65
C PHE A 55 4.78 -4.79 8.22
N ASP A 56 3.76 -5.08 9.00
CA ASP A 56 2.86 -4.11 9.62
C ASP A 56 2.89 -4.23 11.13
N ILE A 57 2.73 -3.08 11.78
CA ILE A 57 2.49 -2.96 13.21
C ILE A 57 1.28 -2.06 13.41
N GLU A 58 0.31 -2.52 14.21
CA GLU A 58 -0.84 -1.69 14.59
C GLU A 58 -0.92 -1.58 16.11
N TYR A 59 -1.31 -0.40 16.58
CA TYR A 59 -1.53 -0.11 17.98
C TYR A 59 -2.72 0.83 18.15
N GLY A 60 -3.86 0.25 18.55
CA GLY A 60 -5.12 0.98 18.59
C GLY A 60 -5.49 1.48 17.20
N SER A 61 -5.68 2.79 17.06
CA SER A 61 -5.96 3.42 15.76
C SER A 61 -4.72 3.69 14.92
N PHE A 62 -3.51 3.60 15.49
CA PHE A 62 -2.28 3.87 14.77
C PHE A 62 -1.78 2.64 14.03
N TYR A 63 -1.26 2.82 12.82
CA TYR A 63 -0.54 1.78 12.09
C TYR A 63 0.75 2.33 11.48
N VAL A 64 1.75 1.47 11.34
CA VAL A 64 2.96 1.70 10.57
C VAL A 64 3.36 0.40 9.88
N GLY A 65 3.80 0.50 8.64
CA GLY A 65 4.23 -0.68 7.91
C GLY A 65 5.22 -0.36 6.81
N THR A 66 5.70 -1.44 6.22
CA THR A 66 6.61 -1.41 5.09
C THR A 66 6.16 -2.40 4.04
N TRP A 67 6.42 -2.07 2.78
CA TRP A 67 6.27 -2.96 1.65
C TRP A 67 7.55 -2.93 0.81
N PHE A 68 7.91 -4.05 0.21
CA PHE A 68 9.10 -4.20 -0.61
C PHE A 68 8.77 -5.04 -1.83
N ALA A 69 9.38 -4.70 -2.97
CA ALA A 69 9.39 -5.51 -4.17
C ALA A 69 10.75 -5.47 -4.84
N ASP A 70 11.23 -6.60 -5.37
CA ASP A 70 12.36 -6.55 -6.29
C ASP A 70 11.93 -6.08 -7.67
N LEU A 71 12.82 -5.34 -8.32
CA LEU A 71 12.63 -4.72 -9.62
C LEU A 71 13.74 -5.14 -10.58
N GLN A 72 13.33 -5.42 -11.81
CA GLN A 72 14.21 -5.79 -12.90
C GLN A 72 14.25 -4.68 -13.96
N GLU A 73 15.33 -4.65 -14.75
CA GLU A 73 15.53 -3.68 -15.83
C GLU A 73 14.71 -4.07 -17.09
N ASP A 74 13.45 -4.44 -16.88
CA ASP A 74 12.51 -4.86 -17.93
C ASP A 74 11.12 -4.20 -17.76
N GLY A 75 11.07 -3.14 -16.95
CA GLY A 75 9.91 -2.28 -16.76
C GLY A 75 9.47 -1.53 -18.03
N TRP A 76 8.61 -0.53 -17.84
CA TRP A 76 7.95 0.21 -18.92
C TRP A 76 8.90 0.82 -19.98
N VAL A 77 10.10 1.23 -19.59
CA VAL A 77 11.12 1.82 -20.47
C VAL A 77 12.50 1.20 -20.28
N ASP A 78 13.32 1.21 -21.33
CA ASP A 78 14.72 0.80 -21.25
C ASP A 78 15.48 1.71 -20.25
N GLY A 79 16.14 1.10 -19.26
CA GLY A 79 16.75 1.82 -18.14
C GLY A 79 15.79 2.25 -17.03
N SER A 80 14.65 1.54 -16.88
CA SER A 80 13.77 1.62 -15.70
C SER A 80 14.50 1.22 -14.40
N HIS A 81 13.81 1.39 -13.27
CA HIS A 81 14.28 1.00 -11.95
C HIS A 81 14.86 -0.43 -11.89
N ARG A 82 15.85 -0.61 -11.01
CA ARG A 82 16.43 -1.92 -10.66
C ARG A 82 16.53 -2.07 -9.14
N GLY A 83 16.76 -3.29 -8.67
CA GLY A 83 17.02 -3.53 -7.26
C GLY A 83 15.72 -3.68 -6.49
N PHE A 84 15.43 -2.78 -5.56
CA PHE A 84 14.22 -2.82 -4.73
C PHE A 84 13.44 -1.51 -4.76
N GLU A 85 12.13 -1.63 -4.86
CA GLU A 85 11.18 -0.65 -4.33
C GLU A 85 10.98 -0.93 -2.84
N TYR A 86 10.93 0.12 -2.05
CA TYR A 86 10.48 0.04 -0.67
C TYR A 86 9.55 1.20 -0.32
N ASP A 87 8.46 0.82 0.31
CA ASP A 87 7.45 1.74 0.77
C ASP A 87 7.46 1.75 2.28
N VAL A 88 7.27 2.93 2.86
CA VAL A 88 7.05 3.08 4.29
C VAL A 88 5.81 3.92 4.48
N TYR A 89 4.86 3.39 5.23
CA TYR A 89 3.61 4.08 5.52
C TYR A 89 3.32 4.11 6.99
N ALA A 90 2.65 5.18 7.42
CA ALA A 90 2.08 5.29 8.75
C ALA A 90 0.80 6.09 8.70
N GLY A 91 -0.12 5.82 9.63
CA GLY A 91 -1.37 6.53 9.67
C GLY A 91 -2.25 6.18 10.85
N PHE A 92 -3.47 6.72 10.80
CA PHE A 92 -4.52 6.44 11.75
C PHE A 92 -5.78 5.95 11.04
N GLY A 93 -6.31 4.81 11.47
CA GLY A 93 -7.62 4.28 11.10
C GLY A 93 -8.63 4.43 12.23
N LEU A 94 -9.81 4.93 11.92
CA LEU A 94 -10.87 5.23 12.88
C LEU A 94 -12.18 4.61 12.43
N ASP A 95 -12.76 3.77 13.28
CA ASP A 95 -14.16 3.34 13.15
C ASP A 95 -15.05 4.45 13.72
N ILE A 96 -15.69 5.23 12.82
CA ILE A 96 -16.60 6.32 13.21
C ILE A 96 -17.91 5.72 13.72
N THR A 97 -18.39 4.67 13.05
CA THR A 97 -19.55 3.87 13.43
C THR A 97 -19.31 2.41 13.04
N ASP A 98 -20.21 1.49 13.42
CA ASP A 98 -20.14 0.08 13.02
C ASP A 98 -20.12 -0.15 11.49
N SER A 99 -20.48 0.84 10.69
CA SER A 99 -20.55 0.74 9.22
C SER A 99 -19.78 1.82 8.48
N ILE A 100 -19.08 2.70 9.19
CA ILE A 100 -18.32 3.81 8.59
C ILE A 100 -16.96 3.89 9.25
N SER A 101 -15.91 3.83 8.43
CA SER A 101 -14.54 4.03 8.84
C SER A 101 -13.90 5.18 8.07
N ALA A 102 -12.86 5.77 8.64
CA ALA A 102 -12.03 6.78 8.00
C ALA A 102 -10.56 6.53 8.29
N SER A 103 -9.68 6.96 7.39
CA SER A 103 -8.24 6.91 7.59
C SER A 103 -7.55 8.19 7.13
N VAL A 104 -6.44 8.49 7.77
CA VAL A 104 -5.46 9.47 7.30
C VAL A 104 -4.07 8.87 7.47
N GLY A 105 -3.23 8.99 6.46
CA GLY A 105 -1.89 8.43 6.49
C GLY A 105 -0.92 9.18 5.60
N TYR A 106 0.32 8.75 5.67
CA TYR A 106 1.39 9.20 4.82
C TYR A 106 2.17 7.99 4.32
N THR A 107 2.51 7.98 3.04
CA THR A 107 3.31 6.93 2.42
C THR A 107 4.47 7.55 1.66
N ILE A 108 5.66 6.99 1.83
CA ILE A 108 6.80 7.24 0.96
C ILE A 108 7.06 6.01 0.12
N TYR A 109 7.38 6.22 -1.15
CA TYR A 109 7.83 5.19 -2.08
C TYR A 109 9.23 5.56 -2.54
N ARG A 110 10.15 4.61 -2.48
CA ARG A 110 11.57 4.84 -2.73
C ARG A 110 12.17 3.68 -3.49
N TYR A 111 13.18 3.99 -4.30
CA TYR A 111 13.85 3.02 -5.15
C TYR A 111 15.35 2.98 -4.86
N THR A 112 15.93 1.78 -4.74
CA THR A 112 17.36 1.64 -4.45
C THR A 112 18.24 1.95 -5.66
N ASP A 113 17.74 1.69 -6.87
CA ASP A 113 18.37 2.08 -8.12
C ASP A 113 17.31 2.73 -9.00
N LYS A 114 17.48 4.04 -9.15
CA LYS A 114 16.56 5.00 -9.78
C LYS A 114 16.52 4.86 -11.30
N GLY A 115 17.48 4.12 -11.90
CA GLY A 115 17.63 4.06 -13.35
C GLY A 115 18.06 5.41 -13.95
N ALA A 116 18.60 5.40 -15.17
CA ALA A 116 19.03 6.62 -15.84
C ALA A 116 17.87 7.36 -16.54
N ASN A 117 16.75 6.67 -16.79
CA ASN A 117 15.62 7.17 -17.56
C ASN A 117 14.27 6.82 -16.91
N ALA A 118 14.22 6.51 -15.61
CA ALA A 118 12.94 6.28 -14.95
C ALA A 118 12.11 7.56 -15.01
N PHE A 119 10.83 7.38 -15.38
CA PHE A 119 9.85 8.46 -15.57
C PHE A 119 9.47 9.12 -14.25
N ASP A 120 9.58 8.35 -13.18
CA ASP A 120 9.24 8.63 -11.79
C ASP A 120 10.37 8.09 -10.92
N ASP A 121 10.63 8.72 -9.78
CA ASP A 121 11.67 8.25 -8.88
C ASP A 121 11.13 8.21 -7.45
N ASP A 122 11.17 9.26 -6.65
CA ASP A 122 10.63 9.20 -5.29
C ASP A 122 9.20 9.74 -5.22
N TYR A 123 8.32 9.10 -4.45
CA TYR A 123 6.97 9.58 -4.21
C TYR A 123 6.67 9.81 -2.73
N ASP A 124 5.93 10.87 -2.45
CA ASP A 124 5.50 11.27 -1.12
C ASP A 124 3.99 11.54 -1.17
N GLU A 125 3.20 10.83 -0.37
CA GLU A 125 1.74 10.86 -0.47
C GLU A 125 1.06 11.04 0.88
N VAL A 126 0.16 12.02 0.96
CA VAL A 126 -0.87 12.09 1.99
C VAL A 126 -2.08 11.30 1.53
N ASN A 127 -2.50 10.33 2.34
CA ASN A 127 -3.60 9.42 2.05
C ASN A 127 -4.81 9.72 2.92
N LEU A 128 -6.00 9.77 2.32
CA LEU A 128 -7.28 9.93 3.00
C LEU A 128 -8.23 8.83 2.54
N GLY A 129 -8.81 8.09 3.49
CA GLY A 129 -9.74 7.00 3.18
C GLY A 129 -11.08 7.14 3.88
N LEU A 130 -12.15 6.68 3.21
CA LEU A 130 -13.49 6.52 3.77
C LEU A 130 -14.03 5.14 3.37
N GLY A 131 -14.44 4.36 4.36
CA GLY A 131 -15.06 3.05 4.17
C GLY A 131 -16.52 3.04 4.58
N PHE A 132 -17.36 2.38 3.78
CA PHE A 132 -18.79 2.19 4.03
C PHE A 132 -19.14 0.70 3.93
N ALA A 133 -19.51 0.08 5.04
CA ALA A 133 -20.06 -1.27 5.04
C ALA A 133 -21.55 -1.21 4.64
N ILE A 134 -21.91 -1.91 3.56
CA ILE A 134 -23.29 -2.01 3.07
C ILE A 134 -23.97 -3.24 3.67
N SER A 135 -23.23 -4.34 3.79
CA SER A 135 -23.65 -5.58 4.44
C SER A 135 -22.44 -6.27 5.07
N GLU A 136 -22.64 -7.45 5.66
CA GLU A 136 -21.55 -8.28 6.20
C GLU A 136 -20.55 -8.72 5.11
N ASP A 137 -20.98 -8.76 3.85
CA ASP A 137 -20.19 -9.26 2.71
C ASP A 137 -19.89 -8.18 1.65
N ALA A 138 -20.38 -6.95 1.85
CA ALA A 138 -20.25 -5.89 0.87
C ALA A 138 -19.88 -4.55 1.52
N SER A 139 -18.87 -3.91 0.97
CA SER A 139 -18.40 -2.58 1.35
C SER A 139 -18.06 -1.76 0.11
N ILE A 140 -18.02 -0.44 0.27
CA ILE A 140 -17.42 0.49 -0.68
C ILE A 140 -16.34 1.26 0.07
N ALA A 141 -15.17 1.41 -0.52
CA ALA A 141 -14.11 2.29 -0.05
C ALA A 141 -13.86 3.41 -1.07
N ILE A 142 -13.53 4.59 -0.56
CA ILE A 142 -13.07 5.73 -1.34
C ILE A 142 -11.74 6.17 -0.73
N ASP A 143 -10.70 6.16 -1.54
CA ASP A 143 -9.36 6.60 -1.15
C ASP A 143 -8.91 7.76 -2.04
N TYR A 144 -8.35 8.79 -1.42
CA TYR A 144 -7.83 9.97 -2.10
C TYR A 144 -6.40 10.21 -1.62
N ALA A 145 -5.46 10.16 -2.56
CA ALA A 145 -4.07 10.47 -2.33
C ALA A 145 -3.72 11.82 -2.96
N VAL A 146 -3.01 12.66 -2.22
CA VAL A 146 -2.32 13.84 -2.76
C VAL A 146 -0.85 13.58 -2.63
N GLY A 147 -0.14 13.61 -3.75
CA GLY A 147 1.27 13.29 -3.76
C GLY A 147 2.11 14.20 -4.63
N GLU A 148 3.41 14.08 -4.41
CA GLU A 148 4.46 14.69 -5.21
C GLU A 148 5.37 13.57 -5.73
N ASN A 149 5.74 13.64 -7.00
CA ASN A 149 6.76 12.81 -7.59
C ASN A 149 8.02 13.65 -7.80
N THR A 150 9.14 13.21 -7.26
CA THR A 150 10.46 13.73 -7.61
C THR A 150 11.06 12.80 -8.64
N ALA A 151 11.29 13.29 -9.86
CA ALA A 151 11.92 12.52 -10.92
C ALA A 151 13.46 12.44 -10.76
N THR A 152 14.11 11.60 -11.56
CA THR A 152 15.57 11.40 -11.53
C THR A 152 16.37 12.69 -11.78
N ASP A 153 15.82 13.64 -12.53
CA ASP A 153 16.40 14.97 -12.78
C ASP A 153 16.10 16.02 -11.71
N GLN A 154 15.45 15.61 -10.62
CA GLN A 154 15.00 16.43 -9.48
C GLN A 154 13.87 17.41 -9.82
N SER A 155 13.19 17.23 -10.96
CA SER A 155 11.91 17.91 -11.18
C SER A 155 10.82 17.31 -10.30
N GLU A 156 9.99 18.19 -9.72
CA GLU A 156 8.85 17.82 -8.88
C GLU A 156 7.55 17.97 -9.67
N THR A 157 6.67 16.98 -9.57
CA THR A 157 5.33 17.00 -10.16
C THR A 157 4.29 16.62 -9.13
N ASP A 158 3.37 17.55 -8.86
CA ASP A 158 2.19 17.30 -8.03
C ASP A 158 1.16 16.43 -8.77
N TYR A 159 0.52 15.52 -8.05
CA TYR A 159 -0.59 14.71 -8.56
C TYR A 159 -1.59 14.35 -7.47
N ASP A 160 -2.77 13.91 -7.90
CA ASP A 160 -3.81 13.35 -7.06
C ASP A 160 -4.36 12.05 -7.65
N VAL A 161 -4.74 11.11 -6.78
CA VAL A 161 -5.32 9.82 -7.18
C VAL A 161 -6.59 9.56 -6.38
N LEU A 162 -7.69 9.30 -7.08
CA LEU A 162 -8.94 8.82 -6.49
C LEU A 162 -9.14 7.35 -6.84
N THR A 163 -9.29 6.52 -5.81
CA THR A 163 -9.62 5.09 -5.94
C THR A 163 -10.98 4.81 -5.33
N ILE A 164 -11.75 3.94 -5.99
CA ILE A 164 -13.02 3.41 -5.49
C ILE A 164 -12.94 1.88 -5.59
N ALA A 165 -13.18 1.19 -4.47
CA ALA A 165 -13.10 -0.27 -4.37
C ALA A 165 -14.34 -0.86 -3.69
#